data_AF-A0A9W6C926-F1
#
_entry.id   AF-A0A9W6C926-F1
#
_cell.length_a   1.000
_cell.length_b   1.000
_cell.length_c   1.000
_cell.angle_alpha   90.00
_cell.angle_beta   90.00
_cell.angle_gamma   90.00
#
_symmetry.space_group_name_H-M   'P 1'
#
loop_
_entity.id
_entity.type
_entity.pdbx_description
1 polymer ?
#
loop_
_entity_poly.entity_id
_entity_poly.type
_entity_poly.pdbx_seq_one_letter_code
_entity_poly.pdbx_strand_id
1 'polypeptide(L)'
;MNTSALGSTFEISLRILLLLNEAHEAALDEQQIGAVDFISVYAADFGLLDENLHGYSNYRFSEYPARKHLVSSALKGLLLDGNIRFQPVPTGYKYFITDDGKSICKKLTSNYANEYRIAVQTVIKSFDNANTELMLRKISRLTIQSLEGGQA
;
A
#
# COMPACT_ATOMS: atom_id res chain seq x y z
N MET A 1 5.22 26.73 3.76
CA MET A 1 5.55 25.59 2.89
C MET A 1 4.29 24.74 2.77
N ASN A 2 3.61 24.74 1.61
CA ASN A 2 2.56 23.77 1.34
C ASN A 2 3.23 22.45 0.97
N THR A 3 3.68 21.69 1.97
CA THR A 3 4.02 20.29 1.75
C THR A 3 2.71 19.57 1.47
N SER A 4 2.46 19.22 0.20
CA SER A 4 1.34 18.36 -0.15
C SER A 4 1.40 17.11 0.73
N ALA A 5 0.33 16.81 1.46
CA ALA A 5 0.26 15.59 2.27
C ALA A 5 0.30 14.34 1.37
N LEU A 6 -0.09 14.47 0.10
CA LEU A 6 -0.11 13.39 -0.88
C LEU A 6 1.32 12.95 -1.24
N GLY A 7 1.57 11.65 -1.16
CA GLY A 7 2.87 11.01 -1.33
C GLY A 7 3.80 11.11 -0.12
N SER A 8 3.38 11.74 0.98
CA SER A 8 4.20 11.90 2.18
C SER A 8 4.21 10.65 3.07
N THR A 9 5.20 10.54 3.95
CA THR A 9 5.24 9.50 5.01
C THR A 9 3.98 9.52 5.87
N PHE A 10 3.39 10.70 6.12
CA PHE A 10 2.17 10.83 6.91
C PHE A 10 0.98 10.18 6.21
N GLU A 11 0.76 10.48 4.93
CA GLU A 11 -0.33 9.85 4.17
C GLU A 11 -0.12 8.35 4.03
N ILE A 12 1.12 7.91 3.76
CA ILE A 12 1.46 6.48 3.72
C ILE A 12 1.17 5.81 5.07
N SER A 13 1.42 6.48 6.21
CA SER A 13 1.10 5.93 7.54
C SER A 13 -0.41 5.68 7.70
N LEU A 14 -1.25 6.63 7.27
CA LEU A 14 -2.71 6.45 7.29
C LEU A 14 -3.16 5.33 6.37
N ARG A 15 -2.58 5.21 5.17
CA ARG A 15 -2.89 4.12 4.24
C ARG A 15 -2.44 2.76 4.76
N ILE A 16 -1.29 2.67 5.44
CA ILE A 16 -0.84 1.42 6.08
C ILE A 16 -1.79 1.01 7.21
N LEU A 17 -2.29 1.96 8.01
CA LEU A 17 -3.30 1.65 9.03
C LEU A 17 -4.59 1.09 8.42
N LEU A 18 -5.10 1.74 7.37
CA LEU A 18 -6.27 1.22 6.65
C LEU A 18 -5.98 -0.16 6.05
N LEU A 19 -4.83 -0.33 5.41
CA LEU A 19 -4.42 -1.58 4.77
C LEU A 19 -4.36 -2.74 5.77
N LEU A 20 -3.70 -2.55 6.91
CA LEU A 20 -3.61 -3.59 7.95
C LEU A 20 -4.96 -3.85 8.62
N ASN A 21 -5.86 -2.86 8.67
CA ASN A 21 -7.23 -3.06 9.15
C ASN A 21 -8.05 -3.94 8.20
N GLU A 22 -7.90 -3.73 6.88
CA GLU A 22 -8.60 -4.52 5.85
C GLU A 22 -7.95 -5.89 5.59
N ALA A 23 -6.65 -6.04 5.90
CA ALA A 23 -5.97 -7.33 5.84
C ALA A 23 -6.42 -8.32 6.95
N HIS A 24 -7.26 -7.87 7.89
CA HIS A 24 -7.77 -8.67 9.01
C HIS A 24 -6.63 -9.35 9.80
N GLU A 25 -6.59 -10.69 9.80
CA GLU A 25 -5.55 -11.50 10.47
C GLU A 25 -4.36 -11.84 9.54
N ALA A 26 -4.42 -11.46 8.25
CA ALA A 26 -3.33 -11.71 7.33
C ALA A 26 -2.11 -10.88 7.74
N ALA A 27 -1.13 -11.58 8.29
CA ALA A 27 0.12 -11.01 8.75
C ALA A 27 0.98 -10.63 7.52
N LEU A 28 1.17 -9.32 7.29
CA LEU A 28 1.93 -8.81 6.16
C LEU A 28 3.34 -8.36 6.58
N ASP A 29 4.34 -8.66 5.76
CA ASP A 29 5.67 -8.05 5.91
C ASP A 29 5.75 -6.70 5.18
N GLU A 30 6.86 -5.99 5.38
CA GLU A 30 7.09 -4.66 4.78
C GLU A 30 7.00 -4.67 3.25
N GLN A 31 7.44 -5.76 2.61
CA GLN A 31 7.42 -5.87 1.15
C GLN A 31 5.99 -6.08 0.64
N GLN A 32 5.21 -6.94 1.30
CA GLN A 32 3.80 -7.11 1.02
C GLN A 32 3.02 -5.81 1.24
N ILE A 33 3.26 -5.10 2.34
CA ILE A 33 2.60 -3.81 2.63
C ILE A 33 2.90 -2.81 1.52
N GLY A 34 4.17 -2.66 1.13
CA GLY A 34 4.54 -1.73 0.06
C GLY A 34 3.94 -2.11 -1.30
N ALA A 35 3.87 -3.40 -1.62
CA ALA A 35 3.27 -3.88 -2.87
C ALA A 35 1.75 -3.68 -2.88
N VAL A 36 1.05 -4.06 -1.80
CA VAL A 36 -0.39 -3.89 -1.68
C VAL A 36 -0.76 -2.40 -1.70
N ASP A 37 -0.05 -1.52 -0.97
CA ASP A 37 -0.27 -0.07 -1.01
C ASP A 37 -0.13 0.48 -2.44
N PHE A 38 0.97 0.14 -3.13
CA PHE A 38 1.24 0.62 -4.47
C PHE A 38 0.20 0.16 -5.49
N ILE A 39 -0.18 -1.12 -5.47
CA ILE A 39 -1.19 -1.65 -6.37
C ILE A 39 -2.55 -1.03 -6.05
N SER A 40 -2.88 -0.83 -4.76
CA SER A 40 -4.17 -0.26 -4.36
C SER A 40 -4.35 1.17 -4.84
N VAL A 41 -3.30 1.99 -4.80
CA VAL A 41 -3.40 3.38 -5.32
C VAL A 41 -3.46 3.46 -6.84
N TYR A 42 -3.04 2.41 -7.55
CA TYR A 42 -3.05 2.30 -9.00
C TYR A 42 -3.93 1.13 -9.52
N ALA A 43 -4.99 0.77 -8.79
CA ALA A 43 -5.72 -0.48 -9.02
C ALA A 43 -6.27 -0.65 -10.46
N ALA A 44 -6.63 0.43 -11.15
CA ALA A 44 -7.10 0.37 -12.53
C ALA A 44 -6.00 0.01 -13.52
N ASP A 45 -4.76 0.47 -13.32
CA ASP A 45 -3.61 0.03 -14.15
C ASP A 45 -3.32 -1.47 -14.02
N PHE A 46 -3.71 -2.05 -12.88
CA PHE A 46 -3.61 -3.49 -12.64
C PHE A 46 -4.82 -4.27 -13.17
N GLY A 47 -5.85 -3.58 -13.67
CA GLY A 47 -7.10 -4.14 -14.18
C GLY A 47 -8.02 -4.63 -13.07
N LEU A 48 -7.95 -4.04 -11.87
CA LEU A 48 -8.69 -4.47 -10.69
C LEU A 48 -9.91 -3.61 -10.37
N LEU A 49 -9.84 -2.31 -10.69
CA LEU A 49 -10.91 -1.33 -10.48
C LEU A 49 -11.00 -0.42 -11.71
N ASP A 50 -12.05 0.39 -11.78
CA ASP A 50 -12.28 1.28 -12.92
C ASP A 50 -11.37 2.52 -12.88
N GLU A 51 -11.05 3.02 -11.69
CA GLU A 51 -10.28 4.24 -11.48
C GLU A 51 -9.07 4.03 -10.56
N ASN A 52 -7.99 4.77 -10.83
CA ASN A 52 -6.87 4.86 -9.91
C ASN A 52 -7.12 5.95 -8.86
N LEU A 53 -6.76 5.66 -7.61
CA LEU A 53 -6.79 6.68 -6.55
C LEU A 53 -5.73 7.76 -6.75
N HIS A 54 -4.58 7.36 -7.29
CA HIS A 54 -3.54 8.29 -7.73
C HIS A 54 -3.67 8.47 -9.25
N GLY A 55 -3.48 9.68 -9.76
CA GLY A 55 -3.70 9.96 -11.19
C GLY A 55 -2.80 9.16 -12.14
N TYR A 56 -3.09 9.24 -13.45
CA TYR A 56 -2.47 8.42 -14.50
C TYR A 56 -1.12 8.94 -15.02
N SER A 57 -0.22 9.38 -14.12
CA SER A 57 1.11 9.89 -14.51
C SER A 57 1.92 8.87 -15.31
N ASN A 58 2.62 9.30 -16.37
CA ASN A 58 3.50 8.42 -17.18
C ASN A 58 4.65 7.80 -16.37
N TYR A 59 5.00 8.38 -15.22
CA TYR A 59 6.09 7.91 -14.37
C TYR A 59 5.62 7.13 -13.13
N ARG A 60 4.32 6.84 -13.00
CA ARG A 60 3.74 6.22 -11.80
C ARG A 60 4.41 4.92 -11.35
N PHE A 61 4.88 4.10 -12.30
CA PHE A 61 5.60 2.86 -11.98
C PHE A 61 7.01 3.07 -11.41
N SER A 62 7.63 4.25 -11.61
CA SER A 62 8.87 4.64 -10.93
C SER A 62 8.66 4.93 -9.44
N GLU A 63 7.42 5.14 -9.01
CA GLU A 63 7.12 5.45 -7.62
C GLU A 63 7.27 4.24 -6.70
N TYR A 64 7.06 3.01 -7.21
CA TYR A 64 7.20 1.81 -6.39
C TYR A 64 8.59 1.68 -5.73
N PRO A 65 9.71 1.70 -6.48
CA PRO A 65 11.04 1.68 -5.86
C PRO A 65 11.31 2.95 -5.02
N ALA A 66 10.81 4.11 -5.45
CA ALA A 66 11.01 5.37 -4.72
C ALA A 66 10.32 5.38 -3.34
N ARG A 67 9.17 4.72 -3.20
CA ARG A 67 8.36 4.72 -1.96
C ARG A 67 8.87 3.76 -0.88
N LYS A 68 9.81 2.86 -1.17
CA LYS A 68 10.31 1.86 -0.20
C LYS A 68 10.77 2.49 1.13
N HIS A 69 11.55 3.56 1.05
CA HIS A 69 12.03 4.25 2.25
C HIS A 69 10.90 4.95 3.03
N LEU A 70 9.86 5.43 2.35
CA LEU A 70 8.70 6.05 2.98
C LEU A 70 7.84 5.03 3.73
N VAL A 71 7.63 3.86 3.13
CA VAL A 71 6.94 2.73 3.79
C VAL A 71 7.70 2.32 5.06
N SER A 72 9.02 2.18 4.97
CA SER A 72 9.87 1.86 6.13
C SER A 72 9.75 2.90 7.25
N SER A 73 9.81 4.19 6.89
CA SER A 73 9.66 5.29 7.85
C SER A 73 8.26 5.33 8.47
N ALA A 74 7.21 5.09 7.69
CA ALA A 74 5.84 5.04 8.17
C ALA A 74 5.62 3.88 9.15
N LEU A 75 6.12 2.68 8.84
CA LEU A 75 6.06 1.53 9.75
C LEU A 75 6.77 1.81 11.08
N LYS A 76 7.95 2.44 11.04
CA LYS A 76 8.69 2.82 12.25
C LYS A 76 7.91 3.82 13.11
N GLY A 77 7.32 4.85 12.48
CA GLY A 77 6.48 5.82 13.18
C GLY A 77 5.30 5.15 13.87
N LEU A 78 4.53 4.36 13.12
CA LEU A 78 3.36 3.65 13.64
C LEU A 78 3.69 2.65 14.75
N LEU A 79 4.88 2.03 14.73
CA LEU A 79 5.38 1.17 15.81
C LEU A 79 5.68 1.97 17.08
N LEU A 80 6.38 3.11 16.95
CA LEU A 80 6.70 3.98 18.09
C LEU A 80 5.43 4.58 18.71
N ASP A 81 4.43 4.88 17.89
CA ASP A 81 3.13 5.41 18.31
C ASP A 81 2.18 4.33 18.84
N GLY A 82 2.57 3.04 18.81
CA GLY A 82 1.77 1.92 19.30
C GLY A 82 0.53 1.59 18.46
N ASN A 83 0.41 2.13 17.25
CA ASN A 83 -0.75 1.90 16.38
C ASN A 83 -0.65 0.57 15.61
N ILE A 84 0.56 0.06 15.47
CA ILE A 84 0.84 -1.29 14.95
C ILE A 84 1.81 -2.02 15.88
N ARG A 85 1.88 -3.33 15.75
CA ARG A 85 2.86 -4.20 16.39
C ARG A 85 3.47 -5.15 15.37
N PHE A 86 4.64 -5.71 15.66
CA PHE A 86 5.21 -6.80 14.85
C PHE A 86 5.32 -8.09 15.64
N GLN A 87 5.34 -9.21 14.93
CA GLN A 87 5.67 -10.53 15.48
C GLN A 87 6.81 -11.15 14.66
N PRO A 88 7.87 -11.67 15.31
CA PRO A 88 8.89 -12.46 14.62
C PRO A 88 8.29 -13.74 14.02
N VAL A 89 8.71 -14.06 12.81
CA VAL A 89 8.43 -15.31 12.11
C VAL A 89 9.72 -15.86 11.53
N PRO A 90 9.81 -17.15 11.15
CA PRO A 90 11.06 -17.72 10.60
C PRO A 90 11.62 -16.96 9.39
N THR A 91 10.76 -16.26 8.63
CA THR A 91 11.13 -15.49 7.44
C THR A 91 11.28 -13.98 7.70
N GLY A 92 11.39 -13.54 8.96
CA GLY A 92 11.54 -12.13 9.33
C GLY A 92 10.49 -11.66 10.32
N TYR A 93 9.71 -10.64 9.95
CA TYR A 93 8.69 -10.05 10.81
C TYR A 93 7.39 -9.83 10.03
N LYS A 94 6.26 -9.95 10.72
CA LYS A 94 4.95 -9.55 10.22
C LYS A 94 4.35 -8.46 11.08
N TYR A 95 3.62 -7.55 10.46
CA TYR A 95 2.99 -6.40 11.12
C TYR A 95 1.49 -6.61 11.27
N PHE A 96 0.94 -6.08 12.37
CA PHE A 96 -0.47 -6.16 12.74
C PHE A 96 -0.94 -4.83 13.29
N ILE A 97 -2.18 -4.46 12.98
CA ILE A 97 -2.81 -3.30 13.59
C ILE A 97 -3.18 -3.57 15.06
N THR A 98 -2.97 -2.59 15.95
CA THR A 98 -3.43 -2.63 17.34
C THR A 98 -4.86 -2.10 17.46
N ASP A 99 -5.48 -2.23 18.64
CA ASP A 99 -6.82 -1.66 18.85
C ASP A 99 -6.82 -0.12 18.84
N ASP A 100 -5.70 0.50 19.20
CA ASP A 100 -5.49 1.94 19.03
C ASP A 100 -5.43 2.32 17.54
N GLY A 101 -4.69 1.55 16.74
CA GLY A 101 -4.67 1.70 15.28
C GLY A 101 -6.07 1.57 14.66
N LYS A 102 -6.84 0.54 15.05
CA LYS A 102 -8.23 0.36 14.60
C LYS A 102 -9.11 1.54 14.99
N SER A 103 -8.90 2.12 16.17
CA SER A 103 -9.63 3.30 16.64
C SER A 103 -9.33 4.55 15.81
N ILE A 104 -8.12 4.67 15.26
CA ILE A 104 -7.78 5.70 14.26
C ILE A 104 -8.50 5.42 12.95
N CYS A 105 -8.48 4.17 12.45
CA CYS A 105 -9.14 3.79 11.20
C CYS A 105 -10.63 4.13 11.19
N LYS A 106 -11.34 3.98 12.32
CA LYS A 106 -12.76 4.35 12.45
C LYS A 106 -13.03 5.84 12.23
N LYS A 107 -12.03 6.71 12.41
CA LYS A 107 -12.13 8.16 12.19
C LYS A 107 -11.81 8.56 10.74
N LEU A 108 -11.21 7.67 9.96
CA LEU A 108 -10.84 7.91 8.55
C LEU A 108 -12.01 7.56 7.62
N THR A 109 -13.00 8.44 7.53
CA THR A 109 -14.28 8.17 6.82
C THR A 109 -14.43 8.92 5.49
N SER A 110 -13.37 9.55 5.00
CA SER A 110 -13.39 10.27 3.72
C SER A 110 -13.66 9.34 2.53
N ASN A 111 -14.12 9.90 1.41
CA ASN A 111 -14.34 9.13 0.18
C ASN A 111 -13.06 8.38 -0.24
N TYR A 112 -11.92 9.07 -0.24
CA TYR A 112 -10.61 8.48 -0.50
C TYR A 112 -10.30 7.29 0.42
N ALA A 113 -10.58 7.41 1.72
CA ALA A 113 -10.33 6.31 2.66
C ALA A 113 -11.23 5.10 2.36
N ASN A 114 -12.49 5.32 1.97
CA ASN A 114 -13.42 4.25 1.62
C ASN A 114 -13.03 3.55 0.31
N GLU A 115 -12.69 4.31 -0.72
CA GLU A 115 -12.20 3.76 -1.99
C GLU A 115 -10.88 2.99 -1.80
N TYR A 116 -9.97 3.51 -0.97
CA TYR A 116 -8.72 2.83 -0.64
C TYR A 116 -8.97 1.49 0.07
N ARG A 117 -9.93 1.40 0.99
CA ARG A 117 -10.31 0.12 1.62
C ARG A 117 -10.78 -0.90 0.58
N ILE A 118 -11.64 -0.47 -0.34
CA ILE A 118 -12.13 -1.33 -1.43
C ILE A 118 -10.97 -1.81 -2.31
N ALA A 119 -10.04 -0.91 -2.65
CA ALA A 119 -8.86 -1.25 -3.42
C ALA A 119 -7.99 -2.29 -2.70
N VAL A 120 -7.67 -2.10 -1.42
CA VAL A 120 -6.88 -3.06 -0.64
C VAL A 120 -7.54 -4.43 -0.60
N GLN A 121 -8.83 -4.51 -0.28
CA GLN A 121 -9.56 -5.77 -0.24
C GLN A 121 -9.53 -6.48 -1.60
N THR A 122 -9.66 -5.71 -2.69
CA THR A 122 -9.62 -6.24 -4.07
C THR A 122 -8.23 -6.78 -4.41
N VAL A 123 -7.17 -6.05 -4.06
CA VAL A 123 -5.77 -6.46 -4.28
C VAL A 123 -5.45 -7.74 -3.51
N ILE A 124 -5.76 -7.79 -2.21
CA ILE A 124 -5.47 -8.97 -1.37
C ILE A 124 -6.15 -10.23 -1.96
N LYS A 125 -7.42 -10.12 -2.39
CA LYS A 125 -8.16 -11.22 -3.02
C LYS A 125 -7.57 -11.61 -4.38
N SER A 126 -7.17 -10.65 -5.20
CA SER A 126 -6.70 -10.89 -6.56
C SER A 126 -5.29 -11.47 -6.65
N PHE A 127 -4.49 -11.30 -5.59
CA PHE A 127 -3.10 -11.78 -5.52
C PHE A 127 -2.91 -12.91 -4.51
N ASP A 128 -3.88 -13.81 -4.36
CA ASP A 128 -3.78 -14.99 -3.48
C ASP A 128 -3.28 -14.63 -2.07
N ASN A 129 -4.03 -13.76 -1.41
CA ASN A 129 -3.74 -13.25 -0.06
C ASN A 129 -2.37 -12.52 0.03
N ALA A 130 -2.15 -11.57 -0.88
CA ALA A 130 -0.93 -10.76 -0.97
C ALA A 130 0.36 -11.58 -1.22
N ASN A 131 0.32 -12.52 -2.16
CA ASN A 131 1.49 -13.23 -2.64
C ASN A 131 2.50 -12.26 -3.28
N THR A 132 3.62 -12.06 -2.60
CA THR A 132 4.68 -11.10 -2.98
C THR A 132 5.23 -11.36 -4.38
N GLU A 133 5.44 -12.63 -4.75
CA GLU A 133 6.01 -12.97 -6.04
C GLU A 133 5.08 -12.57 -7.19
N LEU A 134 3.78 -12.87 -7.08
CA LEU A 134 2.79 -12.50 -8.10
C LEU A 134 2.68 -10.98 -8.23
N MET A 135 2.64 -10.25 -7.12
CA MET A 135 2.57 -8.80 -7.11
C MET A 135 3.80 -8.16 -7.77
N LEU A 136 5.02 -8.59 -7.38
CA LEU A 136 6.26 -8.03 -7.92
C LEU A 136 6.46 -8.35 -9.41
N ARG A 137 6.07 -9.56 -9.85
CA ARG A 137 6.08 -9.92 -11.27
C ARG A 137 5.13 -9.01 -12.05
N LYS A 138 3.92 -8.77 -11.53
CA LYS A 138 2.93 -7.88 -12.18
C LYS A 138 3.40 -6.43 -12.23
N ILE A 139 3.94 -5.90 -11.11
CA ILE A 139 4.53 -4.55 -11.05
C ILE A 139 5.64 -4.43 -12.09
N SER A 140 6.64 -5.32 -12.07
CA SER A 140 7.77 -5.28 -12.99
C SER A 140 7.34 -5.32 -14.46
N ARG A 141 6.36 -6.17 -14.80
CA ARG A 141 5.82 -6.26 -16.16
C ARG A 141 5.20 -4.93 -16.62
N LEU A 142 4.37 -4.31 -15.78
CA LEU A 142 3.76 -3.02 -16.12
C LEU A 142 4.79 -1.89 -16.20
N THR A 143 5.82 -1.91 -15.34
CA THR A 143 6.94 -0.97 -15.43
C THR A 143 7.64 -1.07 -16.77
N ILE A 144 8.01 -2.28 -17.22
CA ILE A 144 8.69 -2.49 -18.51
C ILE A 144 7.80 -2.02 -19.68
N GLN A 145 6.52 -2.40 -19.67
CA GLN A 145 5.57 -1.98 -20.71
C GLN A 145 5.42 -0.46 -20.79
N SER A 146 5.43 0.24 -19.64
CA SER A 146 5.35 1.70 -19.62
C SER A 146 6.60 2.38 -20.20
N LEU A 147 7.76 1.74 -20.09
CA LEU A 147 9.03 2.24 -20.64
C LEU A 147 9.11 2.01 -22.16
N GLU A 148 8.59 0.87 -22.64
CA GLU A 148 8.54 0.53 -24.07
C GLU A 148 7.49 1.36 -24.83
N GLY A 149 6.34 1.62 -24.21
CA GLY A 149 5.25 2.43 -24.81
C GLY A 149 5.52 3.93 -24.86
N GLY A 150 6.55 4.44 -24.17
CA GLY A 150 6.96 5.85 -24.19
C GLY A 150 7.87 6.24 -25.36
N GLN A 151 8.13 5.33 -26.31
CA GLN A 151 8.99 5.57 -27.49
C GLN A 151 8.22 5.83 -28.80
N ALA A 152 6.91 6.09 -28.74
CA ALA A 152 6.06 6.38 -29.91
C ALA A 152 5.77 7.88 -30.07
#